data_AF-A0AAD9M9F9-F1
#
_entry.id   AF-A0AAD9M9F9-F1
#
_cell.length_a   1.000
_cell.length_b   1.000
_cell.length_c   1.000
_cell.angle_alpha   90.00
_cell.angle_beta   90.00
_cell.angle_gamma   90.00
#
_symmetry.space_group_name_H-M   'P 1'
#
loop_
_entity.id
_entity.type
_entity.pdbx_description
1 polymer ?
#
loop_
_entity_poly.entity_id
_entity_poly.type
_entity_poly.pdbx_seq_one_letter_code
_entity_poly.pdbx_strand_id
1 'polypeptide(L)'
;GFYMQYLESLCRRRGWMDPTYECYRDHSGYTCLVLVNGREYQTDLAYESDSLAQENAAMRAFMVCRNFSVNGGMLARNGIVQGLPATETPRRSKKSRHTSSSHSSRDSHRRSG
;
A
#
# COMPACT_ATOMS: atom_id res chain seq x y z
N GLY A 1 14.94 -11.83 -14.15
CA GLY A 1 14.77 -11.18 -15.46
C GLY A 1 14.05 -9.86 -15.30
N PHE A 2 13.32 -9.44 -16.33
CA PHE A 2 12.69 -8.11 -16.43
C PHE A 2 11.69 -7.86 -15.29
N TYR A 3 10.81 -8.82 -15.00
CA TYR A 3 9.76 -8.67 -13.99
C TYR A 3 10.30 -8.66 -12.56
N MET A 4 11.41 -9.36 -12.29
CA MET A 4 12.05 -9.29 -10.97
C MET A 4 12.53 -7.87 -10.65
N GLN A 5 13.19 -7.21 -11.62
CA GLN A 5 13.65 -5.81 -11.47
C GLN A 5 12.47 -4.83 -11.38
N TYR A 6 11.40 -5.07 -12.13
CA TYR A 6 10.18 -4.25 -12.04
C TYR A 6 9.50 -4.36 -10.70
N LEU A 7 9.47 -5.56 -10.11
CA LEU A 7 8.89 -5.82 -8.79
C LEU A 7 9.72 -5.15 -7.70
N GLU A 8 11.05 -5.29 -7.73
CA GLU A 8 11.98 -4.60 -6.83
C GLU A 8 11.82 -3.08 -6.90
N SER A 9 11.76 -2.52 -8.11
CA SER A 9 11.53 -1.10 -8.32
C SER A 9 10.16 -0.64 -7.81
N LEU A 10 9.13 -1.50 -7.91
CA LEU A 10 7.81 -1.21 -7.37
C LEU A 10 7.81 -1.20 -5.85
N CYS A 11 8.46 -2.16 -5.20
CA CYS A 11 8.60 -2.21 -3.74
C CYS A 11 9.30 -0.97 -3.21
N ARG A 12 10.43 -0.60 -3.81
CA ARG A 12 11.19 0.61 -3.45
C ARG A 12 10.35 1.89 -3.53
N ARG A 13 9.63 2.09 -4.64
CA ARG A 13 8.76 3.27 -4.81
C ARG A 13 7.61 3.33 -3.80
N ARG A 14 7.21 2.19 -3.24
CA ARG A 14 6.13 2.07 -2.25
C ARG A 14 6.63 2.00 -0.80
N GLY A 15 7.94 1.99 -0.57
CA GLY A 15 8.53 1.79 0.75
C GLY A 15 8.28 0.38 1.31
N TRP A 16 7.98 -0.60 0.46
CA TRP A 16 7.84 -1.99 0.87
C TRP A 16 9.21 -2.65 0.97
N MET A 17 9.30 -3.70 1.78
CA MET A 17 10.47 -4.58 1.78
C MET A 17 10.69 -5.18 0.38
N ASP A 18 11.97 -5.41 0.05
CA ASP A 18 12.34 -6.06 -1.21
C ASP A 18 11.68 -7.44 -1.30
N PRO A 19 11.24 -7.85 -2.51
CA PRO A 19 10.55 -9.12 -2.70
C PRO A 19 11.49 -10.30 -2.42
N THR A 20 11.02 -11.31 -1.69
CA THR A 20 11.78 -12.56 -1.47
C THR A 20 11.26 -13.66 -2.38
N TYR A 21 12.18 -14.53 -2.80
CA TYR A 21 11.92 -15.61 -3.74
C TYR A 21 12.31 -16.94 -3.10
N GLU A 22 11.41 -17.90 -3.17
CA GLU A 22 11.66 -19.28 -2.78
C GLU A 22 11.35 -20.18 -3.96
N CYS A 23 12.33 -20.99 -4.37
CA CYS A 23 12.18 -21.90 -5.50
C CYS A 23 12.11 -23.32 -4.98
N TYR A 24 11.15 -24.06 -5.52
CA TYR A 24 10.88 -25.43 -5.19
C TYR A 24 11.03 -26.29 -6.44
N ARG A 25 11.74 -27.40 -6.30
CA ARG A 25 11.93 -28.38 -7.36
C ARG A 25 11.27 -29.68 -6.97
N ASP A 26 10.48 -30.23 -7.88
CA ASP A 26 9.93 -31.57 -7.77
C ASP A 26 10.19 -32.39 -9.05
N HIS A 27 9.58 -33.58 -9.13
CA HIS A 27 9.69 -34.46 -10.29
C HIS A 27 8.96 -33.93 -11.54
N SER A 28 8.02 -33.01 -11.35
CA SER A 28 7.21 -32.38 -12.40
C SER A 28 7.81 -31.07 -12.94
N GLY A 29 8.73 -30.44 -12.21
CA GLY A 29 9.51 -29.29 -12.65
C GLY A 29 9.85 -28.32 -11.52
N TYR A 30 9.88 -27.04 -11.85
CA TYR A 30 10.27 -25.94 -10.95
C TYR A 30 9.10 -25.01 -10.70
N THR A 31 8.82 -24.74 -9.42
CA THR A 31 7.85 -23.73 -9.00
C THR A 31 8.54 -22.66 -8.16
N CYS A 32 7.96 -21.48 -8.09
CA CYS A 32 8.52 -20.39 -7.29
C CYS A 32 7.42 -19.64 -6.56
N LEU A 33 7.69 -19.32 -5.30
CA LEU A 33 6.89 -18.46 -4.43
C LEU A 33 7.59 -17.12 -4.28
N VAL A 34 6.84 -16.04 -4.41
CA VAL A 34 7.32 -14.67 -4.23
C VAL A 34 6.51 -13.99 -3.14
N LEU A 35 7.18 -13.47 -2.11
CA LEU A 35 6.54 -12.72 -1.04
C LEU A 35 6.73 -11.21 -1.28
N VAL A 36 5.61 -10.49 -1.37
CA VAL A 36 5.59 -9.03 -1.55
C VAL A 36 4.62 -8.42 -0.57
N ASN A 37 5.12 -7.58 0.34
CA ASN A 37 4.29 -6.83 1.30
C ASN A 37 3.32 -7.76 2.07
N GLY A 38 3.82 -8.90 2.55
CA GLY A 38 3.03 -9.90 3.29
C GLY A 38 2.05 -10.72 2.46
N ARG A 39 2.15 -10.67 1.12
CA ARG A 39 1.33 -11.48 0.20
C ARG A 39 2.21 -12.41 -0.61
N GLU A 40 1.80 -13.66 -0.68
CA GLU A 40 2.52 -14.72 -1.39
C GLU A 40 1.92 -14.93 -2.78
N TYR A 41 2.80 -15.12 -3.75
CA TYR A 41 2.45 -15.38 -5.15
C TYR A 41 3.23 -16.57 -5.66
N GLN A 42 2.55 -17.67 -5.91
CA GLN A 42 3.15 -18.87 -6.47
C GLN A 42 2.85 -18.98 -7.97
N THR A 43 3.76 -19.59 -8.73
CA THR A 43 3.54 -20.07 -10.10
C THR A 43 2.33 -21.02 -10.19
N ASP A 44 1.50 -20.91 -11.24
CA ASP A 44 0.33 -21.80 -11.44
C ASP A 44 0.71 -23.23 -11.87
N LEU A 45 1.88 -23.37 -12.48
CA LEU A 45 2.36 -24.61 -13.08
C LEU A 45 3.86 -24.76 -12.86
N ALA A 46 4.36 -25.98 -13.02
CA ALA A 46 5.77 -26.28 -12.96
C ALA A 46 6.46 -25.88 -14.27
N TYR A 47 7.60 -25.21 -14.16
CA TYR A 47 8.42 -24.72 -15.26
C TYR A 47 9.66 -25.59 -15.47
N GLU A 48 10.34 -25.42 -16.59
CA GLU A 48 11.54 -26.19 -16.95
C GLU A 48 12.78 -25.81 -16.12
N SER A 49 12.83 -24.59 -15.58
CA SER A 49 13.99 -24.08 -14.83
C SER A 49 13.60 -23.11 -13.72
N ASP A 50 14.48 -22.98 -12.72
CA ASP A 50 14.34 -22.02 -11.61
C ASP A 50 14.18 -20.57 -12.11
N SER A 51 14.97 -20.17 -13.10
CA SER A 51 14.93 -18.80 -13.63
C SER A 51 13.60 -18.48 -14.31
N LEU A 52 13.02 -19.47 -15.02
CA LEU A 52 11.71 -19.34 -15.64
C LEU A 52 10.61 -19.28 -14.57
N ALA A 53 10.69 -20.12 -13.54
CA ALA A 53 9.74 -20.11 -12.42
C ALA A 53 9.77 -18.77 -11.67
N GLN A 54 10.96 -18.25 -11.35
CA GLN A 54 11.15 -16.96 -10.67
C GLN A 54 10.57 -15.80 -11.49
N GLU A 55 10.86 -15.75 -12.79
CA GLU A 55 10.37 -14.68 -13.66
C GLU A 55 8.85 -14.71 -13.79
N ASN A 56 8.24 -15.89 -13.91
CA ASN A 56 6.79 -16.05 -13.98
C ASN A 56 6.09 -15.73 -12.66
N ALA A 57 6.68 -16.11 -11.52
CA ALA A 57 6.18 -15.72 -10.22
C ALA A 57 6.27 -14.19 -10.00
N ALA A 58 7.39 -13.58 -10.40
CA ALA A 58 7.57 -12.12 -10.37
C ALA A 58 6.56 -11.39 -11.26
N MET A 59 6.28 -11.91 -12.46
CA MET A 59 5.28 -11.36 -13.38
C MET A 59 3.89 -11.32 -12.72
N ARG A 60 3.47 -12.43 -12.11
CA ARG A 60 2.20 -12.54 -11.39
C ARG A 60 2.12 -11.55 -10.22
N ALA A 61 3.14 -11.56 -9.37
CA ALA A 61 3.25 -10.62 -8.26
C ALA A 61 3.19 -9.17 -8.75
N PHE A 62 3.88 -8.83 -9.83
CA PHE A 62 3.91 -7.47 -10.40
C PHE A 62 2.55 -7.03 -10.94
N MET A 63 1.88 -7.86 -11.74
CA MET A 63 0.56 -7.56 -12.31
C MET A 63 -0.51 -7.33 -11.23
N VAL A 64 -0.43 -8.06 -10.13
CA VAL A 64 -1.32 -7.88 -8.99
C VAL A 64 -0.91 -6.65 -8.17
N CYS A 65 0.36 -6.54 -7.79
CA CYS A 65 0.86 -5.51 -6.88
C CYS A 65 0.85 -4.10 -7.48
N ARG A 66 1.02 -3.96 -8.81
CA ARG A 66 0.93 -2.66 -9.49
C ARG A 66 -0.42 -1.99 -9.33
N ASN A 67 -1.48 -2.78 -9.13
CA ASN A 67 -2.85 -2.30 -8.97
C ASN A 67 -3.27 -2.11 -7.51
N PHE A 68 -2.43 -2.50 -6.53
CA PHE A 68 -2.76 -2.23 -5.14
C PHE A 68 -2.75 -0.72 -4.89
N SER A 69 -3.85 -0.18 -4.38
CA SER A 69 -3.87 1.19 -3.87
C SER A 69 -3.02 1.26 -2.61
N VAL A 70 -2.18 2.29 -2.50
CA VAL A 70 -1.39 2.61 -1.29
C VAL A 70 -2.26 2.84 -0.04
N ASN A 71 -3.59 2.92 -0.20
CA ASN A 71 -4.56 3.14 0.87
C ASN A 71 -5.44 1.92 1.22
N GLY A 72 -5.12 0.69 0.78
CA GLY A 72 -5.82 -0.51 1.25
C GLY A 72 -7.34 -0.54 0.98
N GLY A 73 -7.82 0.16 -0.07
CA GLY A 73 -9.24 0.15 -0.44
C GLY A 73 -10.05 1.40 -0.10
N MET A 74 -9.43 2.52 0.28
CA MET A 74 -10.17 3.79 0.32
C MET A 74 -10.12 4.49 -1.04
N LEU A 75 -11.01 4.09 -1.95
CA LEU A 75 -11.57 5.07 -2.87
C LEU A 75 -12.40 6.03 -2.00
N ALA A 76 -11.91 7.24 -1.76
CA ALA A 76 -12.76 8.33 -1.29
C ALA A 76 -13.78 8.63 -2.39
N ARG A 77 -14.84 7.81 -2.49
CA ARG A 77 -15.85 7.92 -3.54
C ARG A 77 -16.63 9.24 -3.47
N ASN A 78 -16.63 9.96 -2.35
CA ASN A 78 -17.48 11.16 -2.20
C ASN A 78 -16.93 12.29 -1.28
N GLY A 79 -15.61 12.56 -1.26
CA GLY A 79 -15.12 13.88 -0.83
C GLY A 79 -15.21 14.22 0.67
N ILE A 80 -14.81 13.33 1.58
CA ILE A 80 -14.51 13.67 2.98
C ILE A 80 -13.18 13.04 3.40
N VAL A 81 -12.20 13.89 3.72
CA VAL A 81 -10.92 13.52 4.34
C VAL A 81 -11.17 13.29 5.84
N GLN A 82 -11.04 12.06 6.31
CA GLN A 82 -10.96 11.73 7.74
C GLN A 82 -10.00 10.57 7.93
N GLY A 83 -8.86 10.82 8.58
CA GLY A 83 -7.94 9.77 9.00
C GLY A 83 -6.55 10.30 9.33
N LEU A 84 -6.42 10.96 10.48
CA LEU A 84 -5.17 11.36 11.11
C LEU A 84 -4.26 10.12 11.37
N PRO A 85 -2.92 10.28 11.49
CA PRO A 85 -2.01 9.17 11.71
C PRO A 85 -2.30 8.45 13.04
N ALA A 86 -2.49 7.14 12.98
CA ALA A 86 -2.58 6.28 14.15
C ALA A 86 -1.19 6.12 14.77
N THR A 87 -0.87 6.92 15.79
CA THR A 87 0.22 6.63 16.72
C THR A 87 -0.38 6.01 17.98
N GLU A 88 0.09 4.81 18.30
CA GLU A 88 -0.45 3.99 19.39
C GLU A 88 0.16 4.38 20.75
N THR A 89 -0.68 5.00 21.61
CA THR A 89 -0.85 4.74 23.08
C THR A 89 0.19 5.28 24.12
N PRO A 90 -0.11 5.27 25.46
CA PRO A 90 -1.12 6.11 26.13
C PRO A 90 -0.64 6.67 27.50
N ARG A 91 -0.54 7.99 27.78
CA ARG A 91 -0.33 8.45 29.18
C ARG A 91 -0.98 9.78 29.55
N ARG A 92 -1.92 9.68 30.51
CA ARG A 92 -2.27 10.60 31.61
C ARG A 92 -2.93 11.95 31.30
N SER A 93 -4.17 12.02 31.76
CA SER A 93 -5.01 13.17 32.09
C SER A 93 -4.28 14.43 32.56
N LYS A 94 -4.70 15.60 32.05
CA LYS A 94 -4.76 16.87 32.79
C LYS A 94 -5.69 17.90 32.11
N LYS A 95 -6.86 18.07 32.74
CA LYS A 95 -7.60 19.32 33.06
C LYS A 95 -7.48 20.52 32.09
N SER A 96 -8.64 20.88 31.53
CA SER A 96 -9.20 22.20 31.14
C SER A 96 -8.27 23.40 30.85
N ARG A 97 -8.63 24.16 29.80
CA ARG A 97 -9.31 25.47 29.95
C ARG A 97 -9.77 25.97 28.57
N HIS A 98 -11.02 26.42 28.54
CA HIS A 98 -11.54 27.29 27.50
C HIS A 98 -10.72 28.57 27.45
N THR A 99 -10.37 29.03 26.25
CA THR A 99 -10.15 30.45 25.98
C THR A 99 -10.77 30.74 24.62
N SER A 100 -11.92 31.38 24.70
CA SER A 100 -12.60 32.06 23.60
C SER A 100 -11.87 33.37 23.35
N SER A 101 -11.23 33.53 22.20
CA SER A 101 -10.81 34.83 21.71
C SER A 101 -11.75 35.29 20.59
N SER A 102 -12.78 36.00 21.03
CA SER A 102 -13.62 36.88 20.23
C SER A 102 -12.80 37.98 19.54
N HIS A 103 -13.06 38.22 18.25
CA HIS A 103 -12.89 39.57 17.65
C HIS A 103 -14.00 39.86 16.63
N SER A 104 -14.99 40.60 17.13
CA SER A 104 -15.73 41.72 16.52
C SER A 104 -15.76 41.88 14.98
N SER A 105 -16.96 41.63 14.45
CA SER A 105 -17.84 42.53 13.68
C SER A 105 -17.22 43.61 12.77
N ARG A 106 -17.58 43.57 11.47
CA ARG A 106 -18.04 44.75 10.73
C ARG A 106 -19.18 44.40 9.76
N ASP A 107 -20.31 45.01 10.10
CA ASP A 107 -21.53 45.22 9.33
C ASP A 107 -21.26 46.08 8.08
N SER A 108 -21.92 45.75 6.96
CA SER A 108 -22.54 46.79 6.11
C SER A 108 -23.56 46.17 5.17
N HIS A 109 -24.81 46.44 5.51
CA HIS A 109 -26.00 46.37 4.68
C HIS A 109 -25.81 46.89 3.24
N ARG A 110 -26.53 46.27 2.28
CA ARG A 110 -27.58 46.95 1.50
C ARG A 110 -28.42 45.98 0.68
N ARG A 111 -29.69 45.88 1.09
CA ARG A 111 -30.85 45.44 0.29
C ARG A 111 -31.16 46.48 -0.80
N SER A 112 -31.83 46.08 -1.87
CA SER A 112 -33.22 46.48 -2.21
C SER A 112 -33.54 46.19 -3.67
N GLY A 113 -34.78 45.77 -3.94
CA GLY A 113 -35.40 45.80 -5.27
C GLY A 113 -35.85 44.45 -5.75
#